data_AF-A0A6J4TC80-F1
#
_entry.id   AF-A0A6J4TC80-F1
#
_cell.length_a   1.000
_cell.length_b   1.000
_cell.length_c   1.000
_cell.angle_alpha   90.00
_cell.angle_beta   90.00
_cell.angle_gamma   90.00
#
_symmetry.space_group_name_H-M   'P 1'
#
loop_
_entity.id
_entity.type
_entity.pdbx_description
1 polymer ?
#
loop_
_entity_poly.entity_id
_entity_poly.type
_entity_poly.pdbx_seq_one_letter_code
_entity_poly.pdbx_strand_id
1 'polypeptide(L)'
;MGRCYVRPMAGAGDDLLGLGDEDEPIDVVATVGALDPVVVLLREFLHRSGAVRAVGVVDMAPGEGPALVDCGRLLPTEVSAGGRTVHLPHAIELEAEIPPVPEVRQLPRFDVDRATGEVSSPLGGLEHYAIAVRELAQRLGPGSVALVTFETSDPEAPLSITARGEDPLVLAIGEDEYEMEPGWPRDTRARSL
;
A
#
# COMPACT_ATOMS: atom_id res chain seq x y z
N MET A 1 -26.78 -0.07 9.91
CA MET A 1 -25.98 -1.27 9.55
C MET A 1 -26.11 -1.45 8.04
N GLY A 2 -25.17 -0.90 7.27
CA GLY A 2 -25.16 -1.06 5.80
C GLY A 2 -24.37 -2.32 5.46
N ARG A 3 -24.98 -3.25 4.73
CA ARG A 3 -24.31 -4.42 4.16
C ARG A 3 -23.95 -4.10 2.71
N CYS A 4 -22.73 -4.42 2.30
CA CYS A 4 -22.27 -4.33 0.92
C CYS A 4 -21.94 -5.75 0.46
N TYR A 5 -22.50 -6.19 -0.67
CA TYR A 5 -22.28 -7.51 -1.28
C TYR A 5 -21.86 -7.31 -2.73
N VAL A 6 -20.78 -7.93 -3.18
CA VAL A 6 -20.40 -8.00 -4.61
C VAL A 6 -19.78 -9.36 -4.95
N ARG A 7 -20.00 -9.81 -6.20
CA ARG A 7 -19.74 -11.14 -6.75
C ARG A 7 -18.26 -11.40 -7.09
N PRO A 8 -17.78 -12.65 -6.95
CA PRO A 8 -16.45 -13.05 -7.41
C PRO A 8 -16.40 -13.27 -8.94
N MET A 9 -15.26 -12.95 -9.55
CA MET A 9 -14.89 -13.34 -10.91
C MET A 9 -13.79 -14.40 -10.83
N ALA A 10 -14.00 -15.52 -11.51
CA ALA A 10 -13.09 -16.68 -11.51
C ALA A 10 -11.89 -16.46 -12.44
N GLY A 11 -10.75 -17.03 -12.03
CA GLY A 11 -9.40 -16.74 -12.52
C GLY A 11 -9.04 -17.27 -13.90
N ALA A 12 -7.80 -16.95 -14.30
CA ALA A 12 -7.07 -17.60 -15.37
C ALA A 12 -5.56 -17.30 -15.24
N GLY A 13 -4.73 -18.35 -15.37
CA GLY A 13 -3.37 -18.20 -15.90
C GLY A 13 -2.25 -18.63 -14.97
N ASP A 14 -2.06 -19.94 -14.85
CA ASP A 14 -0.83 -20.57 -14.37
C ASP A 14 0.20 -20.51 -15.53
N ASP A 15 1.17 -19.60 -15.42
CA ASP A 15 2.38 -19.55 -16.26
C ASP A 15 3.46 -18.73 -15.51
N LEU A 16 4.15 -19.37 -14.57
CA LEU A 16 5.35 -18.86 -13.90
C LEU A 16 6.57 -19.60 -14.48
N LEU A 17 7.24 -19.03 -15.48
CA LEU A 17 8.41 -18.14 -15.36
C LEU A 17 9.58 -18.74 -14.57
N GLY A 18 10.66 -18.98 -15.30
CA GLY A 18 11.94 -19.43 -14.75
C GLY A 18 12.53 -18.41 -13.79
N LEU A 19 12.82 -18.88 -12.58
CA LEU A 19 13.58 -18.18 -11.56
C LEU A 19 15.04 -18.10 -12.00
N GLY A 20 15.49 -16.89 -12.35
CA GLY A 20 16.90 -16.56 -12.48
C GLY A 20 17.52 -16.32 -11.09
N ASP A 21 18.72 -16.87 -10.90
CA ASP A 21 19.70 -16.73 -9.80
C ASP A 21 19.26 -16.03 -8.49
N GLU A 22 19.09 -16.83 -7.44
CA GLU A 22 18.70 -16.42 -6.07
C GLU A 22 19.87 -15.92 -5.18
N ASP A 23 21.06 -15.61 -5.72
CA ASP A 23 22.27 -15.39 -4.89
C ASP A 23 23.10 -14.13 -5.22
N GLU A 24 22.52 -13.09 -5.85
CA GLU A 24 23.22 -11.79 -5.92
C GLU A 24 22.96 -10.99 -4.63
N PRO A 25 24.00 -10.64 -3.85
CA PRO A 25 23.81 -9.92 -2.59
C PRO A 25 23.19 -8.53 -2.86
N ILE A 26 22.06 -8.25 -2.22
CA ILE A 26 21.40 -6.96 -2.33
C ILE A 26 22.25 -5.88 -1.65
N ASP A 27 22.55 -4.81 -2.38
CA ASP A 27 23.32 -3.69 -1.87
C ASP A 27 22.57 -2.96 -0.75
N VAL A 28 23.24 -2.75 0.39
CA VAL A 28 22.73 -1.91 1.47
C VAL A 28 23.25 -0.49 1.30
N VAL A 29 22.34 0.48 1.17
CA VAL A 29 22.67 1.89 0.88
C VAL A 29 22.14 2.82 1.98
N ALA A 30 22.78 3.98 2.10
CA ALA A 30 22.36 5.01 3.05
C ALA A 30 21.26 5.94 2.52
N THR A 31 21.08 5.98 1.20
CA THR A 31 20.15 6.87 0.48
C THR A 31 19.83 6.25 -0.88
N VAL A 32 18.65 6.53 -1.39
CA VAL A 32 18.20 6.26 -2.77
C VAL A 32 17.97 7.56 -3.57
N GLY A 33 18.55 8.66 -3.08
CA GLY A 33 18.55 9.96 -3.75
C GLY A 33 17.13 10.52 -3.90
N ALA A 34 16.68 10.67 -5.15
CA ALA A 34 15.38 11.27 -5.45
C ALA A 34 14.18 10.50 -4.86
N LEU A 35 14.37 9.22 -4.49
CA LEU A 35 13.34 8.39 -3.87
C LEU A 35 13.31 8.49 -2.34
N ASP A 36 14.25 9.19 -1.70
CA ASP A 36 14.27 9.34 -0.23
C ASP A 36 12.96 9.93 0.33
N PRO A 37 12.33 10.96 -0.28
CA PRO A 37 11.04 11.46 0.18
C PRO A 37 9.91 10.42 0.12
N VAL A 38 9.94 9.51 -0.86
CA VAL A 38 8.97 8.42 -0.98
C VAL A 38 9.15 7.42 0.17
N VAL A 39 10.40 7.04 0.45
CA VAL A 39 10.73 6.17 1.58
C VAL A 39 10.27 6.80 2.90
N VAL A 40 10.56 8.09 3.11
CA VAL A 40 10.14 8.82 4.32
C VAL A 40 8.62 8.85 4.45
N LEU A 41 7.90 9.19 3.38
CA LEU A 41 6.43 9.24 3.38
C LEU A 41 5.80 7.88 3.70
N LEU A 42 6.25 6.81 3.04
CA LEU A 42 5.71 5.46 3.25
C LEU A 42 6.00 4.95 4.66
N ARG A 43 7.22 5.15 5.17
CA ARG A 43 7.59 4.78 6.56
C ARG A 43 6.75 5.52 7.58
N GLU A 44 6.61 6.84 7.42
CA GLU A 44 5.83 7.65 8.36
C GLU A 44 4.34 7.29 8.30
N PHE A 45 3.78 7.04 7.11
CA PHE A 45 2.41 6.54 6.97
C PHE A 45 2.25 5.16 7.63
N LEU A 46 3.18 4.23 7.40
CA LEU A 46 3.18 2.90 8.00
C LEU A 46 3.15 2.99 9.53
N HIS A 47 4.01 3.82 10.13
CA HIS A 47 4.05 4.03 11.58
C HIS A 47 2.74 4.64 12.11
N ARG A 48 2.20 5.68 11.47
CA ARG A 48 0.95 6.34 11.91
C ARG A 48 -0.29 5.47 11.76
N SER A 49 -0.34 4.65 10.72
CA SER A 49 -1.49 3.80 10.40
C SER A 49 -1.46 2.47 11.14
N GLY A 50 -0.29 2.01 11.60
CA GLY A 50 -0.13 0.70 12.23
C GLY A 50 -0.13 -0.45 11.21
N ALA A 51 0.01 -0.13 9.92
CA ALA A 51 0.15 -1.10 8.84
C ALA A 51 1.39 -1.99 9.05
N VAL A 52 1.34 -3.19 8.49
CA VAL A 52 2.50 -4.11 8.45
C VAL A 52 3.36 -3.90 7.22
N ARG A 53 2.79 -3.36 6.14
CA ARG A 53 3.49 -3.09 4.89
C ARG A 53 2.87 -1.90 4.19
N ALA A 54 3.70 -1.07 3.56
CA ALA A 54 3.30 0.02 2.68
C ALA A 54 4.21 0.02 1.46
N VAL A 55 3.62 -0.13 0.28
CA VAL A 55 4.31 -0.20 -1.01
C VAL A 55 3.88 0.99 -1.87
N GLY A 56 4.85 1.68 -2.46
CA GLY A 56 4.62 2.70 -3.47
C GLY A 56 5.22 2.26 -4.80
N VAL A 57 4.43 2.36 -5.87
CA VAL A 57 4.94 2.32 -7.25
C VAL A 57 4.87 3.72 -7.79
N VAL A 58 6.03 4.32 -8.08
CA VAL A 58 6.15 5.72 -8.46
C VAL A 58 6.72 5.87 -9.86
N ASP A 59 6.12 6.77 -10.64
CA ASP A 59 6.65 7.10 -11.96
C ASP A 59 7.96 7.88 -11.81
N MET A 60 8.99 7.43 -12.54
CA MET A 60 10.29 8.10 -12.61
C MET A 60 10.35 9.04 -13.83
N ALA A 61 11.53 9.61 -14.10
CA ALA A 61 11.71 10.43 -15.28
C ALA A 61 11.37 9.65 -16.57
N PRO A 62 10.92 10.33 -17.64
CA PRO A 62 10.53 9.66 -18.88
C PRO A 62 11.62 8.72 -19.40
N GLY A 63 11.28 7.44 -19.56
CA GLY A 63 12.19 6.41 -20.07
C GLY A 63 12.89 5.56 -19.00
N GLU A 64 12.78 5.89 -17.71
CA GLU A 64 13.42 5.13 -16.61
C GLU A 64 12.55 3.96 -16.08
N GLY A 65 11.26 3.92 -16.46
CA GLY A 65 10.29 2.97 -15.90
C GLY A 65 9.90 3.32 -14.45
N PRO A 66 8.86 2.69 -13.90
CA PRO A 66 8.45 2.96 -12.52
C PRO A 66 9.47 2.41 -11.51
N ALA A 67 9.59 3.07 -10.38
CA ALA A 67 10.30 2.56 -9.21
C ALA A 67 9.30 1.95 -8.21
N LEU A 68 9.72 0.88 -7.55
CA LEU A 68 8.99 0.25 -6.45
C LEU A 68 9.72 0.53 -5.14
N VAL A 69 8.99 1.02 -4.15
CA VAL A 69 9.47 1.23 -2.78
C VAL A 69 8.60 0.42 -1.84
N ASP A 70 9.20 -0.53 -1.13
CA ASP A 70 8.50 -1.43 -0.22
C ASP A 70 9.00 -1.27 1.21
N CYS A 71 8.11 -0.79 2.07
CA CYS A 71 8.37 -0.61 3.48
C CYS A 71 7.62 -1.66 4.28
N GLY A 72 8.34 -2.60 4.88
CA GLY A 72 7.82 -3.51 5.90
C GLY A 72 7.98 -2.94 7.31
N ARG A 73 7.06 -3.28 8.21
CA ARG A 73 7.13 -2.91 9.63
C ARG A 73 8.36 -3.56 10.27
N LEU A 74 9.30 -2.73 10.72
CA LEU A 74 10.59 -3.14 11.31
C LEU A 74 11.53 -3.92 10.36
N LEU A 75 11.25 -3.91 9.05
CA LEU A 75 12.09 -4.53 8.03
C LEU A 75 12.90 -3.46 7.28
N PRO A 76 14.04 -3.81 6.67
CA PRO A 76 14.70 -2.95 5.70
C PRO A 76 13.71 -2.49 4.62
N THR A 77 13.86 -1.26 4.16
CA THR A 77 13.09 -0.77 3.01
C THR A 77 13.78 -1.27 1.76
N GLU A 78 13.03 -1.95 0.89
CA GLU A 78 13.50 -2.34 -0.42
C GLU A 78 13.12 -1.29 -1.46
N VAL A 79 14.07 -0.94 -2.33
CA VAL A 79 13.84 -0.03 -3.44
C VAL A 79 14.35 -0.68 -4.71
N SER A 80 13.45 -0.84 -5.67
CA SER A 80 13.73 -1.41 -6.99
C SER A 80 13.47 -0.37 -8.08
N ALA A 81 14.52 0.03 -8.80
CA ALA A 81 14.45 1.03 -9.87
C ALA A 81 15.52 0.76 -10.94
N GLY A 82 15.17 0.91 -12.21
CA GLY A 82 16.12 0.75 -13.33
C GLY A 82 16.80 -0.62 -13.38
N GLY A 83 16.10 -1.69 -12.97
CA GLY A 83 16.65 -3.06 -12.93
C GLY A 83 17.60 -3.36 -11.77
N ARG A 84 17.73 -2.44 -10.81
CA ARG A 84 18.54 -2.62 -9.60
C ARG A 84 17.65 -2.60 -8.36
N THR A 85 17.96 -3.48 -7.41
CA THR A 85 17.33 -3.52 -6.08
C THR A 85 18.37 -3.20 -5.02
N VAL A 86 18.01 -2.32 -4.09
CA VAL A 86 18.83 -1.93 -2.94
C VAL A 86 18.01 -1.94 -1.66
N HIS A 87 18.67 -2.10 -0.52
CA HIS A 87 18.06 -2.06 0.80
C HIS A 87 18.53 -0.83 1.58
N LEU A 88 17.59 -0.17 2.24
CA LEU A 88 17.88 0.82 3.28
C LEU A 88 17.58 0.21 4.65
N PRO A 89 18.50 0.29 5.63
CA PRO A 89 18.20 -0.15 6.98
C PRO A 89 16.95 0.55 7.53
N HIS A 90 16.12 -0.18 8.29
CA HIS A 90 14.85 0.34 8.82
C HIS A 90 15.03 1.65 9.61
N ALA A 91 16.03 1.68 10.49
CA ALA A 91 16.27 2.78 11.43
C ALA A 91 17.21 3.87 10.88
N ILE A 92 17.54 3.84 9.58
CA ILE A 92 18.39 4.90 9.01
C ILE A 92 17.63 6.22 8.97
N GLU A 93 18.30 7.29 9.39
CA GLU A 93 17.82 8.65 9.23
C GLU A 93 18.14 9.14 7.81
N LEU A 94 17.10 9.54 7.08
CA LEU A 94 17.25 10.14 5.76
C LEU A 94 17.18 11.66 5.90
N GLU A 95 18.00 12.39 5.12
CA GLU A 95 18.04 13.85 5.13
C GLU A 95 16.84 14.51 4.40
N ALA A 96 15.92 13.71 3.86
CA ALA A 96 14.73 14.19 3.18
C ALA A 96 13.73 14.82 4.17
N GLU A 97 13.15 15.96 3.79
CA GLU A 97 12.06 16.58 4.54
C GLU A 97 10.85 15.64 4.59
N ILE A 98 10.23 15.50 5.76
CA ILE A 98 9.04 14.66 5.94
C ILE A 98 7.89 15.27 5.12
N PRO A 99 7.41 14.60 4.05
CA PRO A 99 6.31 15.14 3.28
C PRO A 99 5.04 15.17 4.14
N PRO A 100 4.05 16.03 3.82
CA PRO A 100 2.75 15.95 4.45
C PRO A 100 2.22 14.51 4.34
N VAL A 101 1.84 13.91 5.46
CA VAL A 101 1.31 12.53 5.51
C VAL A 101 -0.22 12.59 5.56
N PRO A 102 -0.95 11.66 4.91
CA PRO A 102 -2.40 11.54 5.07
C PRO A 102 -2.84 11.46 6.53
N GLU A 103 -4.02 11.98 6.85
CA GLU A 103 -4.58 11.80 8.18
C GLU A 103 -5.01 10.35 8.35
N VAL A 104 -4.34 9.63 9.24
CA VAL A 104 -4.66 8.25 9.57
C VAL A 104 -4.54 8.03 11.07
N ARG A 105 -5.35 7.11 11.59
CA ARG A 105 -5.36 6.72 13.00
C ARG A 105 -5.29 5.22 13.03
N GLN A 106 -4.51 4.70 13.97
CA GLN A 106 -4.49 3.26 14.22
C GLN A 106 -5.85 2.85 14.80
N LEU A 107 -6.53 1.95 14.09
CA LEU A 107 -7.76 1.32 14.54
C LEU A 107 -7.45 -0.07 15.11
N PRO A 108 -8.33 -0.64 15.95
CA PRO A 108 -8.27 -2.05 16.30
C PRO A 108 -8.25 -2.93 15.04
N ARG A 109 -7.67 -4.12 15.16
CA ARG A 109 -7.69 -5.14 14.10
C ARG A 109 -9.13 -5.40 13.65
N PHE A 110 -9.31 -5.56 12.35
CA PHE A 110 -10.61 -5.90 11.79
C PHE A 110 -10.81 -7.42 11.85
N ASP A 111 -12.06 -7.83 12.03
CA ASP A 111 -12.42 -9.23 11.88
C ASP A 111 -12.74 -9.50 10.41
N VAL A 112 -12.17 -10.57 9.86
CA VAL A 112 -12.36 -10.95 8.45
C VAL A 112 -12.88 -12.37 8.35
N ASP A 113 -13.83 -12.59 7.44
CA ASP A 113 -14.30 -13.91 7.05
C ASP A 113 -13.91 -14.15 5.58
N ARG A 114 -12.88 -14.97 5.38
CA ARG A 114 -12.38 -15.32 4.05
C ARG A 114 -13.41 -16.04 3.18
N ALA A 115 -14.28 -16.85 3.80
CA ALA A 115 -15.23 -17.65 3.04
C ALA A 115 -16.32 -16.78 2.38
N THR A 116 -16.61 -15.62 2.98
CA THR A 116 -17.66 -14.71 2.53
C THR A 116 -17.13 -13.38 1.98
N GLY A 117 -15.87 -13.05 2.24
CA GLY A 117 -15.28 -11.74 1.94
C GLY A 117 -15.79 -10.62 2.86
N GLU A 118 -16.36 -10.98 4.02
CA GLU A 118 -16.92 -10.00 4.95
C GLU A 118 -15.84 -9.41 5.87
N VAL A 119 -15.85 -8.09 6.04
CA VAL A 119 -14.98 -7.35 6.96
C VAL A 119 -15.82 -6.66 8.02
N SER A 120 -15.57 -6.98 9.28
CA SER A 120 -16.16 -6.34 10.45
C SER A 120 -15.16 -5.37 11.07
N SER A 121 -15.52 -4.10 11.12
CA SER A 121 -14.69 -3.02 11.66
C SER A 121 -15.53 -2.03 12.49
N PRO A 122 -14.90 -1.17 13.29
CA PRO A 122 -15.58 0.02 13.80
C PRO A 122 -16.24 0.80 12.67
N LEU A 123 -17.41 1.38 12.91
CA LEU A 123 -18.16 2.09 11.87
C LEU A 123 -17.29 3.16 11.18
N GLY A 124 -17.17 3.09 9.86
CA GLY A 124 -16.35 4.01 9.07
C GLY A 124 -14.86 3.68 9.08
N GLY A 125 -14.44 2.59 9.73
CA GLY A 125 -13.02 2.24 9.89
C GLY A 125 -12.37 1.83 8.58
N LEU A 126 -13.05 1.01 7.78
CA LEU A 126 -12.56 0.61 6.46
C LEU A 126 -12.51 1.81 5.51
N GLU A 127 -13.55 2.65 5.50
CA GLU A 127 -13.59 3.88 4.74
C GLU A 127 -12.47 4.84 5.16
N HIS A 128 -12.18 4.93 6.45
CA HIS A 128 -11.10 5.75 6.98
C HIS A 128 -9.73 5.33 6.42
N TYR A 129 -9.41 4.04 6.43
CA TYR A 129 -8.18 3.55 5.80
C TYR A 129 -8.19 3.73 4.28
N ALA A 130 -9.30 3.44 3.61
CA ALA A 130 -9.43 3.61 2.17
C ALA A 130 -9.19 5.06 1.71
N ILE A 131 -9.72 6.06 2.43
CA ILE A 131 -9.44 7.49 2.17
C ILE A 131 -7.95 7.78 2.36
N ALA A 132 -7.36 7.34 3.48
CA ALA A 132 -5.96 7.61 3.78
C ALA A 132 -5.01 6.99 2.74
N VAL A 133 -5.31 5.79 2.24
CA VAL A 133 -4.51 5.12 1.19
C VAL A 133 -4.67 5.79 -0.17
N ARG A 134 -5.88 6.27 -0.50
CA ARG A 134 -6.10 7.08 -1.71
C ARG A 134 -5.30 8.39 -1.66
N GLU A 135 -5.36 9.10 -0.54
CA GLU A 135 -4.53 10.30 -0.33
C GLU A 135 -3.04 9.99 -0.38
N LEU A 136 -2.61 8.83 0.14
CA LEU A 136 -1.22 8.40 0.06
C LEU A 136 -0.77 8.24 -1.40
N ALA A 137 -1.55 7.54 -2.22
CA ALA A 137 -1.25 7.37 -3.65
C ALA A 137 -1.17 8.72 -4.38
N GLN A 138 -2.09 9.64 -4.09
CA GLN A 138 -2.06 10.99 -4.67
C GLN A 138 -0.80 11.79 -4.28
N ARG A 139 -0.28 11.60 -3.07
CA ARG A 139 0.93 12.27 -2.58
C ARG A 139 2.22 11.67 -3.14
N LEU A 140 2.19 10.40 -3.56
CA LEU A 140 3.29 9.78 -4.29
C LEU A 140 3.47 10.40 -5.68
N GLY A 141 2.38 10.85 -6.29
CA GLY A 141 2.39 11.56 -7.56
C GLY A 141 1.29 11.07 -8.52
N PRO A 142 1.14 11.75 -9.67
CA PRO A 142 0.23 11.28 -10.71
C PRO A 142 0.64 9.89 -11.19
N GLY A 143 -0.32 9.01 -11.49
CA GLY A 143 -0.06 7.67 -12.03
C GLY A 143 0.46 6.64 -11.01
N SER A 144 0.89 7.10 -9.83
CA SER A 144 1.47 6.27 -8.78
C SER A 144 0.44 5.39 -8.09
N VAL A 145 0.90 4.25 -7.58
CA VAL A 145 0.10 3.27 -6.84
C VAL A 145 0.57 3.23 -5.40
N ALA A 146 -0.37 3.22 -4.45
CA ALA A 146 -0.09 2.85 -3.06
C ALA A 146 -0.82 1.55 -2.72
N LEU A 147 -0.10 0.59 -2.15
CA LEU A 147 -0.66 -0.63 -1.56
C LEU A 147 -0.29 -0.65 -0.09
N VAL A 148 -1.27 -0.81 0.79
CA VAL A 148 -1.04 -0.85 2.24
C VAL A 148 -1.72 -2.08 2.82
N THR A 149 -0.98 -2.82 3.63
CA THR A 149 -1.44 -4.07 4.26
C THR A 149 -1.54 -3.91 5.77
N PHE A 150 -2.67 -4.33 6.33
CA PHE A 150 -3.01 -4.27 7.75
C PHE A 150 -3.22 -5.66 8.33
N GLU A 151 -2.88 -5.82 9.61
CA GLU A 151 -3.23 -7.04 10.36
C GLU A 151 -4.75 -7.10 10.61
N THR A 152 -5.29 -8.31 10.53
CA THR A 152 -6.68 -8.63 10.89
C THR A 152 -6.67 -9.59 12.09
N SER A 153 -7.83 -10.09 12.50
CA SER A 153 -7.92 -11.15 13.51
C SER A 153 -7.42 -12.52 13.01
N ASP A 154 -7.32 -12.72 11.69
CA ASP A 154 -6.74 -13.91 11.06
C ASP A 154 -5.37 -13.54 10.43
N PRO A 155 -4.24 -14.04 10.98
CA PRO A 155 -2.91 -13.70 10.46
C PRO A 155 -2.67 -14.18 9.02
N GLU A 156 -3.42 -15.18 8.54
CA GLU A 156 -3.31 -15.69 7.17
C GLU A 156 -4.21 -14.93 6.18
N ALA A 157 -4.97 -13.94 6.66
CA ALA A 157 -5.86 -13.10 5.87
C ALA A 157 -5.66 -11.61 6.20
N PRO A 158 -4.48 -11.05 5.90
CA PRO A 158 -4.27 -9.62 6.04
C PRO A 158 -5.21 -8.85 5.10
N LEU A 159 -5.59 -7.65 5.52
CA LEU A 159 -6.39 -6.74 4.70
C LEU A 159 -5.42 -5.81 3.95
N SER A 160 -5.44 -5.87 2.62
CA SER A 160 -4.71 -4.93 1.78
C SER A 160 -5.66 -3.95 1.10
N ILE A 161 -5.21 -2.71 0.94
CA ILE A 161 -5.91 -1.66 0.21
C ILE A 161 -4.95 -1.11 -0.83
N THR A 162 -5.38 -1.11 -2.09
CA THR A 162 -4.62 -0.59 -3.23
C THR A 162 -5.35 0.58 -3.86
N ALA A 163 -4.62 1.66 -4.10
CA ALA A 163 -5.13 2.88 -4.71
C ALA A 163 -4.20 3.37 -5.84
N ARG A 164 -4.80 3.88 -6.91
CA ARG A 164 -4.09 4.52 -8.02
C ARG A 164 -4.87 5.74 -8.53
N GLY A 165 -4.42 6.93 -8.18
CA GLY A 165 -5.12 8.17 -8.57
C GLY A 165 -6.62 8.13 -8.26
N GLU A 166 -7.44 8.28 -9.30
CA GLU A 166 -8.90 8.23 -9.21
C GLU A 166 -9.52 6.88 -9.61
N ASP A 167 -8.69 5.88 -9.93
CA ASP A 167 -9.14 4.54 -10.27
C ASP A 167 -9.93 3.92 -9.08
N PRO A 168 -10.80 2.94 -9.35
CA PRO A 168 -11.43 2.13 -8.30
C PRO A 168 -10.39 1.58 -7.32
N LEU A 169 -10.72 1.64 -6.02
CA LEU A 169 -9.90 0.98 -5.02
C LEU A 169 -10.04 -0.53 -5.14
N VAL A 170 -8.96 -1.25 -4.88
CA VAL A 170 -8.99 -2.70 -4.74
C VAL A 170 -8.70 -3.05 -3.28
N LEU A 171 -9.58 -3.83 -2.68
CA LEU A 171 -9.35 -4.43 -1.37
C LEU A 171 -8.93 -5.89 -1.56
N ALA A 172 -8.04 -6.40 -0.73
CA ALA A 172 -7.73 -7.81 -0.72
C ALA A 172 -7.78 -8.38 0.71
N ILE A 173 -8.28 -9.60 0.84
CA ILE A 173 -8.31 -10.37 2.10
C ILE A 173 -7.53 -11.66 1.85
N GLY A 174 -6.27 -11.70 2.28
CA GLY A 174 -5.36 -12.76 1.85
C GLY A 174 -5.13 -12.69 0.34
N GLU A 175 -5.59 -13.70 -0.39
CA GLU A 175 -5.43 -13.83 -1.85
C GLU A 175 -6.67 -13.37 -2.63
N ASP A 176 -7.79 -13.14 -1.94
CA ASP A 176 -9.05 -12.77 -2.59
C ASP A 176 -9.11 -11.25 -2.79
N GLU A 177 -9.34 -10.82 -4.03
CA GLU A 177 -9.40 -9.41 -4.43
C GLU A 177 -10.83 -8.94 -4.71
N TYR A 178 -11.12 -7.70 -4.33
CA TYR A 178 -12.42 -7.06 -4.43
C TYR A 178 -12.26 -5.64 -4.96
N GLU A 179 -12.67 -5.41 -6.21
CA GLU A 179 -12.76 -4.06 -6.78
C GLU A 179 -13.98 -3.33 -6.17
N MET A 180 -13.75 -2.12 -5.69
CA MET A 180 -14.78 -1.28 -5.09
C MET A 180 -15.47 -0.44 -6.15
N GLU A 181 -16.72 -0.06 -5.88
CA GLU A 181 -17.46 0.85 -6.75
C GLU A 181 -16.67 2.15 -7.00
N PRO A 182 -16.68 2.68 -8.24
CA PRO A 182 -16.02 3.93 -8.56
C PRO A 182 -16.44 5.07 -7.62
N GLY A 183 -15.45 5.81 -7.09
CA GLY A 183 -15.68 6.90 -6.14
C GLY A 183 -16.04 6.47 -4.72
N TRP A 184 -15.95 5.18 -4.40
CA TRP A 184 -15.97 4.69 -3.03
C TRP A 184 -14.55 4.77 -2.40
N PRO A 185 -14.43 5.09 -1.10
CA PRO A 185 -15.48 5.62 -0.24
C PRO A 185 -15.78 7.08 -0.59
N ARG A 186 -17.04 7.51 -0.39
CA ARG A 186 -17.40 8.91 -0.56
C ARG A 186 -16.80 9.72 0.58
N ASP A 187 -15.78 10.50 0.29
CA ASP A 187 -15.29 11.47 1.27
C ASP A 187 -16.30 12.63 1.38
N THR A 188 -17.05 12.62 2.48
CA THR A 188 -18.00 13.69 2.80
C THR A 188 -17.34 14.89 3.47
N ARG A 189 -16.06 14.76 3.89
CA ARG A 189 -15.27 15.85 4.50
C ARG A 189 -14.81 16.85 3.44
N ALA A 190 -14.54 16.39 2.21
CA ALA A 190 -14.13 17.22 1.08
C ALA A 190 -15.22 18.20 0.56
N ARG A 191 -16.47 18.13 1.05
CA ARG A 191 -17.58 19.00 0.60
C ARG A 191 -17.71 20.34 1.33
N SER A 192 -16.77 20.71 2.18
CA SER A 192 -16.76 22.02 2.87
C SER A 192 -15.56 22.86 2.45
N LEU A 193 -15.59 23.37 1.22
CA LEU A 193 -14.81 24.52 0.76
C LEU A 193 -15.73 25.49 0.03
#